data_AF-A0A968AAS2-F1
#
_entry.id   AF-A0A968AAS2-F1
#
_cell.length_a   1.000
_cell.length_b   1.000
_cell.length_c   1.000
_cell.angle_alpha   90.00
_cell.angle_beta   90.00
_cell.angle_gamma   90.00
#
_symmetry.space_group_name_H-M   'P 1'
#
loop_
_entity.id
_entity.type
_entity.pdbx_description
1 polymer ?
#
loop_
_entity_poly.entity_id
_entity_poly.type
_entity_poly.pdbx_seq_one_letter_code
_entity_poly.pdbx_strand_id
1 'polypeptide(L)' 'VSMGLYVFEPEVLDYIPPNQPLDFPDLVHKLLQAGELVYGYCFEGYWQDLGNPEDYQQAQQDFVQMEGQFFYGE' A
#
# COMPACT_ATOMS: atom_id res chain seq x y z
N VAL A 1 -1.91 7.12 7.01
CA VAL A 1 -2.54 5.95 6.38
C VAL A 1 -1.48 5.20 5.59
N SER A 2 -1.56 3.87 5.47
CA SER A 2 -0.70 3.09 4.58
C SER A 2 -1.35 3.03 3.20
N MET A 3 -0.56 3.20 2.14
CA MET A 3 -1.02 3.15 0.74
C MET A 3 -1.37 1.73 0.27
N GLY A 4 -1.08 0.71 1.09
CA GLY A 4 -1.30 -0.70 0.73
C GLY A 4 -0.21 -1.29 -0.17
N LEU A 5 0.88 -0.55 -0.43
CA LEU A 5 2.03 -1.01 -1.21
C LEU A 5 3.21 -1.28 -0.29
N TYR A 6 3.76 -2.49 -0.39
CA TYR A 6 4.87 -2.96 0.43
C TYR A 6 5.91 -3.63 -0.46
N VAL A 7 7.18 -3.41 -0.15
CA VAL A 7 8.33 -4.06 -0.80
C VAL A 7 9.15 -4.69 0.30
N PHE A 8 9.40 -5.99 0.19
CA PHE A 8 10.15 -6.76 1.17
C PHE A 8 11.19 -7.63 0.46
N GLU A 9 12.31 -7.86 1.14
CA GLU A 9 13.24 -8.93 0.77
C GLU A 9 12.68 -10.31 1.19
N PRO A 10 13.09 -11.41 0.55
CA PRO A 10 12.55 -12.76 0.80
C PRO A 10 12.62 -13.23 2.25
N GLU A 11 13.59 -12.75 3.04
CA GLU A 11 13.80 -13.07 4.46
C GLU A 11 12.60 -12.68 5.32
N VAL A 12 11.72 -11.78 4.85
CA VAL A 12 10.48 -11.43 5.55
C VAL A 12 9.59 -12.66 5.81
N LEU A 13 9.69 -13.70 4.98
CA LEU A 13 8.90 -14.92 5.11
C LEU A 13 9.19 -15.67 6.41
N ASP A 14 10.39 -15.52 6.98
CA ASP A 14 10.75 -16.15 8.27
C ASP A 14 9.96 -15.59 9.45
N TYR A 15 9.35 -14.40 9.27
CA TYR A 15 8.51 -13.75 10.28
C TYR A 15 7.02 -14.10 10.17
N ILE A 16 6.63 -14.84 9.12
CA ILE A 16 5.24 -15.22 8.86
C ILE A 16 4.96 -16.61 9.44
N PRO A 17 4.12 -16.72 10.49
CA PRO A 17 3.83 -18.00 11.12
C PRO A 17 3.00 -18.90 10.18
N PRO A 18 3.35 -20.19 10.05
CA PRO A 18 2.57 -21.10 9.24
C PRO A 18 1.18 -21.31 9.83
N ASN A 19 0.17 -21.35 8.95
CA ASN A 19 -1.23 -21.64 9.29
C ASN A 19 -1.87 -20.69 10.31
N GLN A 20 -1.37 -19.45 10.40
CA GLN A 20 -1.93 -18.43 11.28
C GLN A 20 -2.22 -17.16 10.48
N PRO A 21 -3.34 -16.47 10.73
CA PRO A 21 -3.57 -15.16 10.16
C PRO A 21 -2.52 -14.19 10.71
N LEU A 22 -1.95 -13.39 9.82
CA LEU A 22 -1.08 -12.27 10.14
C LEU A 22 -1.44 -11.14 9.19
N ASP A 23 -1.73 -9.96 9.72
CA ASP A 23 -1.96 -8.78 8.90
C ASP A 23 -0.64 -8.03 8.66
N PHE A 24 -0.65 -7.10 7.70
CA PHE A 24 0.54 -6.34 7.33
C PHE A 24 1.01 -5.39 8.44
N PRO A 25 0.14 -4.64 9.15
CA PRO A 25 0.55 -3.86 10.31
C PRO A 25 1.30 -4.68 11.36
N ASP A 26 0.80 -5.86 11.72
CA ASP A 26 1.44 -6.75 12.69
C ASP A 26 2.78 -7.29 12.17
N LEU A 27 2.88 -7.62 10.89
CA LEU A 27 4.15 -8.01 10.27
C LEU A 27 5.18 -6.87 10.35
N VAL A 28 4.79 -5.63 10.03
CA VAL A 28 5.68 -4.46 10.13
C VAL A 28 6.11 -4.23 11.59
N HIS A 29 5.20 -4.36 12.55
CA HIS A 29 5.54 -4.25 13.97
C HIS A 29 6.50 -5.36 14.42
N LYS A 30 6.33 -6.60 13.97
CA LYS A 30 7.27 -7.71 14.24
C LYS A 30 8.67 -7.42 13.72
N LEU A 31 8.79 -6.91 12.49
CA LEU A 31 10.09 -6.55 11.89
C LEU A 31 10.78 -5.44 12.69
N LEU A 32 10.05 -4.39 13.06
CA LEU A 32 10.57 -3.31 13.92
C LEU A 32 11.05 -3.84 15.29
N GLN A 33 10.29 -4.74 15.91
CA GLN A 33 10.66 -5.35 17.20
C GLN A 33 11.89 -6.25 17.09
N ALA A 34 12.09 -6.90 15.94
CA ALA A 34 13.26 -7.72 15.64
C ALA A 34 14.52 -6.89 15.32
N GLY A 35 14.38 -5.56 15.20
CA GLY A 35 15.48 -4.66 14.86
C GLY A 35 15.79 -4.59 13.37
N GLU A 36 14.88 -5.09 12.51
CA GLU A 36 15.01 -4.97 11.07
C GLU A 36 14.85 -3.53 10.61
N LEU A 37 15.47 -3.22 9.46
CA LEU A 37 15.34 -1.91 8.83
C LEU A 37 13.99 -1.80 8.11
N VAL A 38 13.13 -0.93 8.61
CA VAL A 38 11.84 -0.60 7.98
C VAL A 38 11.82 0.87 7.60
N TYR A 39 11.54 1.14 6.33
CA TYR A 39 11.45 2.51 5.80
C TYR A 39 10.05 2.78 5.25
N GLY A 40 9.59 4.02 5.44
CA GLY A 40 8.39 4.53 4.77
C GLY A 40 8.77 5.33 3.53
N TYR A 41 7.97 5.21 2.47
CA TYR A 41 8.06 6.08 1.30
C TYR A 41 6.83 6.98 1.24
N CYS A 42 7.06 8.29 1.28
CA CYS A 42 5.99 9.29 1.12
C CYS A 42 5.73 9.49 -0.37
N PHE A 43 4.61 8.97 -0.86
CA PHE A 43 4.16 9.21 -2.23
C PHE A 43 3.37 10.54 -2.31
N GLU A 44 3.72 11.39 -3.27
CA GLU A 44 3.11 12.71 -3.46
C GLU A 44 2.13 12.76 -4.65
N GLY A 45 1.93 11.63 -5.34
CA GLY A 45 1.00 11.54 -6.46
C GLY A 45 -0.43 11.20 -6.03
N TYR A 46 -1.31 11.11 -7.03
CA TYR A 46 -2.69 10.70 -6.81
C TYR A 46 -2.77 9.25 -6.34
N TRP A 47 -3.45 9.04 -5.22
CA TRP A 47 -3.82 7.73 -4.68
C TRP A 47 -5.23 7.83 -4.10
N GLN A 48 -6.03 6.79 -4.31
CA GLN A 48 -7.40 6.71 -3.82
C GLN A 48 -7.68 5.31 -3.30
N ASP A 49 -8.30 5.23 -2.11
CA ASP A 49 -8.80 3.98 -1.56
C ASP A 49 -10.09 3.60 -2.29
N LEU A 50 -10.23 2.34 -2.72
CA LEU A 50 -11.43 1.85 -3.42
C LEU A 50 -12.24 0.89 -2.56
N GLY A 51 -12.05 0.93 -1.24
CA GLY A 51 -12.66 0.01 -0.28
C GLY A 51 -14.18 0.14 -0.11
N ASN A 52 -14.81 1.22 -0.59
CA ASN A 52 -16.26 1.40 -0.53
C ASN A 52 -16.84 2.01 -1.83
N PRO A 53 -18.17 1.89 -2.05
CA PRO A 53 -18.81 2.37 -3.28
C PRO A 53 -18.66 3.88 -3.52
N GLU A 54 -18.69 4.69 -2.46
CA GLU A 54 -18.59 6.14 -2.54
C GLU A 54 -17.19 6.57 -3.04
N ASP A 55 -16.13 6.00 -2.46
CA ASP A 55 -14.76 6.29 -2.88
C ASP A 55 -14.47 5.77 -4.30
N TYR A 56 -15.06 4.63 -4.67
CA TYR A 56 -15.00 4.14 -6.05
C TYR A 56 -15.67 5.12 -7.04
N GLN A 57 -16.85 5.63 -6.71
CA GLN A 57 -17.52 6.64 -7.54
C GLN A 57 -16.69 7.92 -7.66
N GLN A 58 -16.03 8.34 -6.57
CA GLN A 58 -15.11 9.48 -6.61
C GLN A 58 -13.92 9.20 -7.52
N ALA A 59 -13.29 8.03 -7.41
CA ALA A 59 -12.16 7.64 -8.26
C ALA A 59 -12.50 7.67 -9.75
N GLN A 60 -13.73 7.29 -10.13
CA GLN A 60 -14.18 7.39 -11.51
C GLN A 60 -14.30 8.84 -12.00
N GLN A 61 -14.77 9.74 -11.14
CA GLN A 61 -14.84 11.17 -11.47
C GLN A 61 -13.44 11.77 -11.59
N ASP A 62 -12.55 11.44 -10.65
CA ASP A 62 -11.16 11.88 -10.65
C ASP A 62 -10.44 11.39 -11.91
N PHE A 63 -10.67 10.15 -12.34
CA PHE A 63 -10.13 9.60 -13.59
C PHE A 63 -10.48 10.46 -14.81
N VAL A 64 -11.74 10.85 -14.95
CA VAL A 64 -12.20 11.70 -16.07
C VAL A 64 -11.65 13.12 -15.95
N GLN A 65 -11.59 13.68 -14.74
CA GLN A 65 -11.11 15.05 -14.53
C GLN A 65 -9.60 15.19 -14.68
N MET A 66 -8.86 14.13 -14.38
CA MET A 66 -7.40 14.12 -14.35
C MET A 66 -6.81 13.24 -15.47
N GLU A 67 -7.57 12.98 -16.55
CA GLU A 67 -7.18 12.10 -17.67
C GLU A 67 -5.74 12.36 -18.15
N GLY A 68 -5.38 13.63 -18.38
CA GLY A 68 -4.04 14.03 -18.82
C GLY A 68 -2.91 13.82 -17.80
N GLN A 69 -3.21 13.43 -16.56
CA GLN A 69 -2.21 13.05 -15.54
C GLN A 69 -1.98 11.54 -15.48
N PHE A 70 -2.95 10.74 -15.92
CA PHE A 70 -2.86 9.27 -15.87
C PHE A 70 -2.21 8.68 -17.12
N PHE A 71 -2.32 9.36 -18.26
CA PHE A 71 -1.69 8.94 -19.50
C PHE A 71 -0.41 9.75 -19.75
N TYR A 72 0.74 9.07 -19.68
CA TYR A 72 2.02 9.65 -20.11
C TYR A 72 2.19 9.46 -21.63
N GLY A 73 2.28 10.57 -22.38
CA GLY A 73 2.79 10.56 -23.76
C GLY A 73 1.78 10.75 -24.91
N GLU A 74 0.58 11.26 -24.65
CA GLU A 74 -0.29 11.86 -25.69
C GLU A 74 -0.27 13.39 -25.63
#